data_AF-A0A1G2YN05-F1
#
_entry.id   AF-A0A1G2YN05-F1
#
_cell.length_a   1.000
_cell.length_b   1.000
_cell.length_c   1.000
_cell.angle_alpha   90.00
_cell.angle_beta   90.00
_cell.angle_gamma   90.00
#
_symmetry.space_group_name_H-M   'P 1'
#
loop_
_entity.id
_entity.type
_entity.pdbx_description
1 polymer ?
#
loop_
_entity_poly.entity_id
_entity_poly.type
_entity_poly.pdbx_seq_one_letter_code
_entity_poly.pdbx_strand_id
1 'polypeptide(L)'
;MEYAVNMFLIMLGYRTGGNAPIISKEDLAGPSGQISDLFINRTVDPLPQALVLTSIVIGLGSLALMISLCVRTYQKYGTFDITKI
;
A
#
# COMPACT_ATOMS: atom_id res chain seq x y z
N MET A 1 2.15 4.44 12.95
CA MET A 1 0.70 4.62 12.68
C MET A 1 0.33 4.20 11.26
N GLU A 2 1.05 4.66 10.22
CA GLU A 2 0.73 4.33 8.81
C GLU A 2 0.57 2.83 8.54
N TYR A 3 1.46 1.98 9.07
CA TYR A 3 1.34 0.52 8.92
C TYR A 3 0.04 -0.06 9.48
N ALA A 4 -0.48 0.47 10.59
CA ALA A 4 -1.73 0.01 11.18
C ALA A 4 -2.94 0.40 10.31
N VAL A 5 -2.92 1.60 9.73
CA VAL A 5 -3.94 2.04 8.78
C VAL A 5 -3.91 1.19 7.51
N ASN A 6 -2.71 0.92 6.99
CA ASN A 6 -2.55 0.08 5.80
C ASN A 6 -3.04 -1.35 6.06
N MET A 7 -2.74 -1.91 7.23
CA MET A 7 -3.22 -3.23 7.61
C MET A 7 -4.75 -3.26 7.77
N PHE A 8 -5.33 -2.22 8.35
CA PHE A 8 -6.78 -2.05 8.44
C PHE A 8 -7.43 -1.99 7.04
N LEU A 9 -6.87 -1.23 6.11
CA LEU A 9 -7.37 -1.14 4.73
C LEU A 9 -7.34 -2.50 4.02
N ILE A 10 -6.26 -3.27 4.16
CA ILE A 10 -6.18 -4.61 3.56
C ILE A 10 -7.24 -5.55 4.15
N MET A 11 -7.52 -5.46 5.45
CA MET A 11 -8.55 -6.29 6.09
C MET A 11 -9.96 -6.01 5.56
N LEU A 12 -10.25 -4.79 5.09
CA LEU A 12 -11.55 -4.47 4.48
C LEU A 12 -11.80 -5.23 3.17
N GLY A 13 -10.74 -5.53 2.42
CA GLY A 13 -10.82 -6.29 1.16
C GLY A 13 -10.71 -7.81 1.34
N TYR A 14 -10.60 -8.31 2.58
CA TYR A 14 -10.37 -9.73 2.83
C TYR A 14 -11.63 -10.56 2.55
N ARG A 15 -11.45 -11.67 1.82
CA ARG A 15 -12.49 -12.64 1.50
C ARG A 15 -12.01 -14.05 1.81
N THR A 16 -12.82 -14.82 2.53
CA THR A 16 -12.52 -16.24 2.84
C THR A 16 -12.48 -17.08 1.56
N GLY A 17 -11.38 -17.80 1.33
CA GLY A 17 -11.16 -18.55 0.09
C GLY A 17 -10.89 -17.66 -1.13
N GLY A 18 -10.51 -16.40 -0.90
CA GLY A 18 -10.25 -15.43 -1.94
C GLY A 18 -8.89 -15.62 -2.62
N ASN A 19 -8.85 -15.46 -3.94
CA ASN A 19 -7.63 -15.46 -4.76
C ASN A 19 -7.14 -14.02 -5.00
N ALA A 20 -5.84 -13.86 -5.24
CA ALA A 20 -5.26 -12.57 -5.60
C ALA A 20 -5.84 -12.05 -6.93
N PRO A 21 -6.02 -10.73 -7.11
CA PRO A 21 -6.60 -10.14 -8.32
C PRO A 21 -5.56 -10.06 -9.44
N ILE A 22 -5.00 -11.21 -9.83
CA ILE A 22 -4.00 -11.35 -10.87
C ILE A 22 -4.56 -12.35 -11.88
N ILE A 23 -4.89 -11.87 -13.08
CA ILE A 23 -5.44 -12.72 -14.14
C ILE A 23 -4.32 -13.58 -14.71
N SER A 24 -4.45 -14.90 -14.56
CA SER A 24 -3.52 -15.89 -15.14
C SER A 24 -4.12 -16.56 -16.38
N LYS A 25 -3.29 -17.22 -17.19
CA LYS A 25 -3.73 -17.94 -18.41
C LYS A 25 -4.78 -19.02 -18.14
N GLU A 26 -4.78 -19.58 -16.93
CA GLU A 26 -5.71 -20.59 -16.45
C GLU A 26 -7.10 -20.02 -16.13
N ASP A 27 -7.18 -18.72 -15.87
CA ASP A 27 -8.43 -18.01 -15.51
C ASP A 27 -9.21 -17.53 -16.75
N LEU A 28 -8.63 -17.67 -17.94
CA LEU A 28 -9.21 -17.31 -19.24
C LEU A 28 -9.96 -18.52 -19.83
N ALA A 29 -11.28 -18.43 -19.93
CA ALA A 29 -12.11 -19.44 -20.55
C ALA A 29 -12.29 -19.18 -22.06
N GLY A 30 -11.88 -20.16 -22.87
CA GLY A 30 -12.13 -20.21 -24.31
C GLY A 30 -11.17 -19.38 -25.20
N PRO A 31 -11.23 -19.55 -26.54
CA PRO A 31 -10.38 -18.87 -27.51
C PRO A 31 -10.63 -17.36 -27.63
N SER A 32 -11.68 -16.84 -26.98
CA SER A 32 -12.10 -15.45 -26.94
C SER A 32 -11.57 -14.66 -25.73
N GLY A 33 -10.81 -15.30 -24.82
CA GLY A 33 -10.17 -14.62 -23.70
C GLY A 33 -11.15 -14.05 -22.67
N GLN A 34 -12.28 -14.72 -22.43
CA GLN A 34 -13.25 -14.29 -21.43
C GLN A 34 -12.76 -14.68 -20.03
N ILE A 35 -12.95 -13.80 -19.05
CA ILE A 35 -12.61 -14.06 -17.65
C ILE A 35 -13.59 -15.11 -17.13
N SER A 36 -13.07 -16.19 -16.54
CA SER A 36 -13.91 -17.24 -15.96
C SER A 36 -14.79 -16.69 -14.83
N ASP A 37 -16.06 -17.10 -14.78
CA ASP A 37 -17.00 -16.73 -13.70
C ASP A 37 -16.50 -17.18 -12.31
N LEU A 38 -15.65 -18.21 -12.28
CA LEU A 38 -15.00 -18.69 -11.07
C LEU A 38 -13.99 -17.67 -10.53
N PHE A 39 -13.24 -17.00 -11.40
CA PHE A 39 -12.28 -15.96 -11.02
C PHE A 39 -13.02 -14.75 -10.44
N ILE A 40 -14.08 -14.27 -11.10
CA ILE A 40 -14.88 -13.13 -10.61
C ILE A 40 -15.47 -13.42 -9.23
N ASN A 41 -15.93 -14.66 -8.99
CA ASN A 41 -16.52 -15.05 -7.71
C ASN A 41 -15.51 -15.39 -6.62
N ARG A 42 -14.22 -15.54 -6.92
CA ARG A 42 -13.20 -15.87 -5.91
C ARG A 42 -12.16 -14.78 -5.72
N THR A 43 -12.08 -13.77 -6.57
CA THR A 43 -11.07 -12.72 -6.44
C THR A 43 -11.38 -11.76 -5.28
N VAL A 44 -10.33 -11.35 -4.56
CA VAL A 44 -10.40 -10.29 -3.53
C VAL A 44 -10.46 -8.90 -4.18
N ASP A 45 -10.97 -7.90 -3.45
CA ASP A 45 -11.07 -6.54 -3.98
C ASP A 45 -9.67 -5.97 -4.28
N PRO A 46 -9.38 -5.54 -5.53
CA PRO A 46 -8.11 -4.90 -5.87
C PRO A 46 -7.98 -3.46 -5.36
N LEU A 47 -9.07 -2.79 -4.99
CA LEU A 47 -9.05 -1.39 -4.60
C LEU A 47 -8.18 -1.11 -3.36
N PRO A 48 -8.32 -1.87 -2.24
CA PRO A 48 -7.47 -1.65 -1.07
C PRO A 48 -5.98 -1.87 -1.34
N GLN A 49 -5.63 -2.78 -2.26
CA GLN A 49 -4.23 -3.05 -2.62
C GLN A 49 -3.59 -1.85 -3.33
N ALA A 50 -4.30 -1.23 -4.27
CA ALA A 50 -3.84 -0.02 -4.94
C ALA A 50 -3.68 1.15 -3.95
N LEU A 51 -4.66 1.35 -3.07
CA LEU A 51 -4.63 2.42 -2.06
C LEU A 51 -3.44 2.28 -1.10
N VAL A 52 -3.16 1.05 -0.64
CA VAL A 52 -2.05 0.80 0.28
C VAL A 52 -0.70 0.99 -0.40
N LEU A 53 -0.55 0.55 -1.66
CA LEU A 53 0.69 0.77 -2.41
C LEU A 53 0.99 2.28 -2.56
N THR A 54 -0.03 3.09 -2.85
CA THR A 54 0.10 4.55 -2.88
C THR A 54 0.47 5.13 -1.51
N SER A 55 -0.16 4.66 -0.43
CA SER A 55 0.14 5.12 0.93
C SER A 55 1.58 4.84 1.34
N ILE A 56 2.12 3.66 1.00
CA ILE A 56 3.51 3.28 1.33
C ILE A 56 4.51 4.25 0.70
N VAL A 57 4.31 4.63 -0.57
CA VAL A 57 5.22 5.56 -1.27
C VAL A 57 5.14 6.96 -0.67
N ILE A 58 3.93 7.42 -0.30
CA ILE A 58 3.75 8.71 0.37
C ILE A 58 4.45 8.72 1.74
N GLY A 59 4.30 7.66 2.54
CA GLY A 59 4.94 7.51 3.84
C GLY A 59 6.47 7.49 3.74
N LEU A 60 7.02 6.81 2.73
CA LEU A 60 8.46 6.84 2.46
C LEU A 60 8.94 8.27 2.14
N GLY A 61 8.20 9.01 1.31
CA GLY A 61 8.52 10.38 0.93
C GLY A 61 8.48 11.35 2.11
N SER A 62 7.46 11.23 2.98
CA SER A 62 7.32 12.07 4.17
C SER A 62 8.44 11.80 5.19
N LEU A 63 8.81 10.53 5.38
CA LEU A 63 9.92 10.13 6.24
C LEU A 63 11.26 10.68 5.73
N ALA A 64 11.53 10.55 4.43
CA ALA A 64 12.75 11.07 3.82
C ALA A 64 12.87 12.59 3.98
N LEU A 65 11.76 13.32 3.78
CA LEU A 65 11.71 14.76 4.01
C LEU A 65 11.97 15.11 5.48
N MET A 66 11.35 14.39 6.42
CA MET A 66 11.52 14.61 7.86
C MET A 66 12.98 14.39 8.27
N ILE A 67 13.61 13.32 7.81
CA ILE A 67 15.04 13.05 8.09
C ILE A 67 15.92 14.17 7.51
N SER A 68 15.65 14.60 6.27
CA SER A 68 16.37 15.71 5.65
C SER A 68 16.26 16.99 6.48
N LEU A 69 15.07 17.31 6.99
CA LEU A 69 14.86 18.44 7.90
C LEU A 69 15.63 18.27 9.21
N CYS A 70 15.58 17.10 9.85
CA CYS A 70 16.33 16.83 11.07
C CYS A 70 17.84 17.07 10.87
N VAL A 71 18.41 16.53 9.79
CA VAL A 71 19.84 16.72 9.48
C VAL A 71 20.17 18.21 9.30
N ARG A 72 19.36 18.96 8.54
CA ARG A 72 19.60 20.39 8.31
C ARG A 72 19.43 21.24 9.58
N THR A 73 18.44 20.92 10.41
CA THR A 73 18.23 21.61 11.70
C THR A 73 19.41 21.38 12.62
N TYR A 74 19.92 20.16 12.72
CA TYR A 74 21.10 19.88 13.53
C TYR A 74 22.36 20.59 13.03
N GLN A 75 22.57 20.65 11.70
CA GLN A 75 23.68 21.40 11.11
C GLN A 75 23.63 22.89 11.44
N LYS A 76 22.44 23.47 11.58
CA LYS A 76 22.25 24.90 11.87
C LYS A 76 22.33 25.24 13.35
N TYR A 77 21.69 24.45 14.22
CA TYR A 77 21.51 24.78 15.63
C TYR A 77 22.36 23.92 16.58
N GLY A 78 22.95 22.81 16.10
CA GLY A 78 23.76 21.90 16.92
C GLY A 78 22.98 21.13 17.99
N THR A 79 21.64 21.20 17.97
CA THR A 79 20.75 20.55 18.94
C THR A 79 19.48 20.07 18.26
N PHE A 80 18.87 19.03 18.83
CA PHE A 80 17.53 18.55 18.49
C PHE A 80 16.48 18.98 19.53
N ASP A 81 16.89 19.71 20.57
CA ASP A 81 16.01 20.19 21.63
C ASP A 81 15.10 21.30 21.08
N ILE A 82 13.81 20.99 20.96
CA ILE A 82 12.78 21.91 20.46
C ILE A 82 12.67 23.22 21.24
N THR A 83 13.14 23.27 22.49
CA THR A 83 13.12 24.49 23.31
C THR A 83 14.31 25.42 23.04
N LYS A 84 15.33 24.92 22.32
CA LYS A 84 16.59 25.61 22.02
C LYS A 84 16.78 25.92 20.53
N ILE A 85 15.82 25.54 19.70
CA ILE A 85 15.79 25.77 18.25
C ILE A 85 14.95 27.01 17.95
#